data_AF-A0A4S4KCU7-F1
#
_entry.id   AF-A0A4S4KCU7-F1
#
_cell.length_a   1.000
_cell.length_b   1.000
_cell.length_c   1.000
_cell.angle_alpha   90.00
_cell.angle_beta   90.00
_cell.angle_gamma   90.00
#
_symmetry.space_group_name_H-M   'P 1'
#
loop_
_entity.id
_entity.type
_entity.pdbx_description
1 polymer ?
#
loop_
_entity_poly.entity_id
_entity_poly.type
_entity_poly.pdbx_seq_one_letter_code
_entity_poly.pdbx_strand_id
1 'polypeptide(L)'
;MFQASTQETFDAAFEAFFAKHTDLTINGKKVARAQYKEDIWNEKSSRSKFSVTFKFPGTVEVPNGTASNNSDVGIVAVYLNATVQFTDPVSSLIINASYQLT
;
A
#
# COMPACT_ATOMS: atom_id res chain seq x y z
N MET A 1 -7.03 -8.12 6.47
CA MET A 1 -5.58 -8.40 6.50
C MET A 1 -5.09 -8.54 7.94
N PHE A 2 -4.94 -7.47 8.73
CA PHE A 2 -4.41 -7.55 10.10
C PHE A 2 -5.30 -8.31 11.11
N GLN A 3 -6.62 -8.38 10.88
CA GLN A 3 -7.56 -9.18 11.69
C GLN A 3 -7.76 -10.61 11.18
N ALA A 4 -7.12 -11.00 10.06
CA ALA A 4 -7.33 -12.32 9.49
C ALA A 4 -6.76 -13.41 10.41
N SER A 5 -7.57 -14.43 10.70
CA SER A 5 -7.21 -15.57 11.54
C SER A 5 -6.55 -16.71 10.76
N THR A 6 -6.77 -16.79 9.44
CA THR A 6 -6.20 -17.80 8.55
C THR A 6 -5.37 -17.14 7.45
N GLN A 7 -4.44 -17.91 6.85
CA GLN A 7 -3.60 -17.43 5.76
C GLN A 7 -4.42 -17.12 4.51
N GLU A 8 -5.46 -17.90 4.24
CA GLU A 8 -6.36 -17.68 3.11
C GLU A 8 -7.13 -16.35 3.23
N THR A 9 -7.71 -16.06 4.39
CA THR A 9 -8.41 -14.78 4.63
C THR A 9 -7.45 -13.60 4.64
N PHE A 10 -6.21 -13.82 5.08
CA PHE A 10 -5.16 -12.80 5.00
C PHE A 10 -4.82 -12.49 3.54
N ASP A 11 -4.54 -13.52 2.75
CA ASP A 11 -4.19 -13.42 1.35
C ASP A 11 -5.28 -12.71 0.55
N ALA A 12 -6.54 -13.13 0.70
CA ALA A 12 -7.66 -12.48 0.04
C ALA A 12 -7.76 -10.98 0.38
N ALA A 13 -7.57 -10.63 1.65
CA ALA A 13 -7.62 -9.24 2.08
C ALA A 13 -6.39 -8.42 1.63
N PHE A 14 -5.22 -9.05 1.50
CA PHE A 14 -4.01 -8.42 0.97
C PHE A 14 -4.18 -8.13 -0.53
N GLU A 15 -4.67 -9.10 -1.29
CA GLU A 15 -4.94 -8.96 -2.73
C GLU A 15 -6.03 -7.94 -3.02
N ALA A 16 -7.04 -7.81 -2.15
CA ALA A 16 -8.07 -6.78 -2.26
C ALA A 16 -7.53 -5.36 -1.97
N PHE A 17 -6.48 -5.25 -1.15
CA PHE A 17 -5.95 -3.96 -0.71
C PHE A 17 -4.82 -3.44 -1.62
N PHE A 18 -3.94 -4.33 -2.09
CA PHE A 18 -2.84 -3.98 -2.98
C PHE A 18 -3.05 -4.64 -4.35
N ALA A 19 -3.12 -3.85 -5.41
CA ALA A 19 -3.18 -4.39 -6.77
C ALA A 19 -1.88 -5.17 -7.10
N LYS A 20 -1.94 -6.02 -8.14
CA LYS A 20 -0.81 -6.88 -8.54
C LYS A 20 0.42 -6.07 -8.95
N HIS A 21 0.22 -4.94 -9.62
CA HIS A 21 1.27 -4.04 -10.09
C HIS A 21 1.30 -2.75 -9.27
N THR A 22 1.39 -2.87 -7.95
CA THR A 22 1.49 -1.72 -7.04
C THR A 22 2.93 -1.52 -6.58
N ASP A 23 3.43 -0.30 -6.72
CA ASP A 23 4.67 0.12 -6.08
C ASP A 23 4.40 0.38 -4.60
N LEU A 24 5.14 -0.31 -3.72
CA LEU A 24 5.02 -0.17 -2.28
C LEU A 24 6.23 0.53 -1.69
N THR A 25 5.97 1.56 -0.90
CA THR A 25 6.98 2.23 -0.08
C THR A 25 6.54 2.20 1.37
N ILE A 26 7.32 1.53 2.22
CA ILE A 26 7.07 1.33 3.65
C ILE A 26 8.11 2.10 4.43
N ASN A 27 7.70 3.04 5.28
CA ASN A 27 8.60 3.91 6.04
C ASN A 27 9.70 4.55 5.17
N GLY A 28 9.34 4.97 3.95
CA GLY A 28 10.26 5.59 2.99
C GLY A 28 11.13 4.62 2.18
N LYS A 29 11.07 3.31 2.43
CA LYS A 29 11.83 2.29 1.68
C LYS A 29 10.94 1.56 0.67
N LYS A 30 11.40 1.44 -0.58
CA LYS A 30 10.74 0.58 -1.57
C LYS A 30 10.85 -0.88 -1.12
N VAL A 31 9.73 -1.59 -1.12
CA VAL A 31 9.68 -3.01 -0.77
C VAL A 31 8.95 -3.78 -1.86
N ALA A 32 9.39 -5.02 -2.08
CA ALA A 32 8.66 -5.92 -2.96
C ALA A 32 7.32 -6.30 -2.31
N ARG A 33 6.25 -6.33 -3.11
CA ARG A 33 4.91 -6.72 -2.64
C ARG A 33 4.86 -8.09 -1.98
N ALA A 34 5.54 -9.08 -2.58
CA ALA A 34 5.63 -10.42 -2.03
C ALA A 34 6.36 -10.44 -0.68
N GLN A 35 7.48 -9.74 -0.57
CA GLN A 35 8.22 -9.60 0.69
C GLN A 35 7.34 -8.98 1.78
N TYR A 36 6.68 -7.86 1.46
CA TYR A 36 5.83 -7.17 2.42
C TYR A 36 4.63 -8.01 2.88
N LYS A 37 4.08 -8.85 1.99
CA LYS A 37 3.01 -9.79 2.32
C LYS A 37 3.47 -10.81 3.39
N GLU A 38 4.66 -11.38 3.22
CA GLU A 38 5.24 -12.32 4.18
C GLU A 38 5.55 -11.63 5.52
N ASP A 39 6.14 -10.44 5.48
CA ASP A 39 6.50 -9.67 6.67
C ASP A 39 5.26 -9.39 7.55
N ILE A 40 4.16 -8.90 6.95
CA ILE A 40 2.92 -8.67 7.71
C ILE A 40 2.33 -9.97 8.24
N TRP A 41 2.34 -11.05 7.47
CA TRP A 41 1.80 -12.32 7.94
C TRP A 41 2.54 -12.84 9.19
N ASN A 42 3.86 -12.69 9.20
CA ASN A 42 4.69 -13.07 10.34
C ASN A 42 4.50 -12.13 11.54
N GLU A 43 4.35 -10.82 11.29
CA GLU A 43 4.25 -9.83 12.36
C GLU A 43 2.84 -9.63 12.92
N LYS A 44 1.78 -9.91 12.16
CA LYS A 44 0.41 -9.59 12.60
C LYS A 44 0.01 -10.30 13.89
N SER A 45 0.60 -11.47 14.17
CA SER A 45 0.27 -12.28 15.35
C SER A 45 0.82 -11.68 16.65
N SER A 46 1.87 -10.86 16.59
CA SER A 46 2.40 -10.14 17.76
C SER A 46 1.69 -8.81 18.01
N ARG A 47 0.89 -8.31 17.06
CA ARG A 47 0.27 -6.99 17.11
C ARG A 47 -1.22 -7.10 17.45
N SER A 48 -1.52 -7.12 18.75
CA SER A 48 -2.87 -7.39 19.29
C SER A 48 -3.87 -6.23 19.14
N LYS A 49 -3.40 -4.99 18.96
CA LYS A 49 -4.25 -3.81 18.77
C LYS A 49 -3.59 -2.82 17.81
N PHE A 50 -4.35 -2.36 16.82
CA PHE A 50 -3.90 -1.38 15.84
C PHE A 50 -5.07 -0.49 15.41
N SER A 51 -4.76 0.75 15.04
CA SER A 51 -5.65 1.72 14.41
C SER A 51 -5.07 2.07 13.05
N VAL A 52 -5.90 2.12 12.01
CA VAL A 52 -5.45 2.49 10.66
C VAL A 52 -6.15 3.76 10.22
N THR A 53 -5.37 4.75 9.80
CA THR A 53 -5.88 5.94 9.12
C THR A 53 -5.53 5.85 7.64
N PHE A 54 -6.53 5.93 6.78
CA PHE A 54 -6.34 5.96 5.34
C PHE A 54 -6.52 7.38 4.81
N LYS A 55 -5.61 7.80 3.94
CA LYS A 55 -5.68 9.03 3.17
C LYS A 55 -5.57 8.69 1.70
N PHE A 56 -6.53 9.16 0.92
CA PHE A 56 -6.51 9.07 -0.53
C PHE A 56 -6.11 10.44 -1.05
N PRO A 57 -4.81 10.72 -1.24
CA PRO A 57 -4.34 12.03 -1.71
C PRO A 57 -4.88 12.39 -3.10
N GLY A 58 -5.37 11.41 -3.87
CA GLY A 58 -6.12 11.63 -5.10
C GLY A 58 -5.61 10.77 -6.25
N THR A 59 -6.17 11.05 -7.42
CA THR A 59 -5.75 10.49 -8.70
C THR A 59 -4.99 11.57 -9.45
N VAL A 60 -3.81 11.26 -9.98
CA VAL A 60 -3.03 12.18 -10.84
C VAL A 60 -3.09 11.65 -12.26
N GLU A 61 -3.69 12.43 -13.16
CA GLU A 61 -3.62 12.22 -14.60
C GLU A 61 -2.48 13.08 -15.16
N VAL A 62 -1.65 12.52 -16.04
CA VAL A 62 -0.62 13.28 -16.75
C VAL A 62 -1.26 13.97 -17.97
N PRO A 63 -1.47 15.31 -17.93
CA PRO A 63 -2.12 16.01 -19.03
C PRO A 63 -1.23 16.04 -20.27
N ASN A 64 -1.86 16.06 -21.44
CA ASN A 64 -1.15 16.19 -22.71
C ASN A 64 -0.43 17.54 -22.77
N GLY A 65 0.92 17.54 -22.81
CA GLY A 65 1.75 18.75 -22.88
C GLY A 65 2.73 18.97 -21.71
N THR A 66 2.63 18.23 -20.60
CA THR A 66 3.62 18.27 -19.50
C THR A 66 4.51 17.03 -19.42
N ALA A 67 4.20 16.00 -20.20
CA ALA A 67 5.02 14.80 -20.30
C ALA A 67 6.31 15.10 -21.09
N SER A 68 7.47 14.84 -20.49
CA SER A 68 8.77 15.00 -21.19
C SER A 68 8.93 14.01 -22.35
N ASN A 69 8.11 12.94 -22.39
CA ASN A 69 8.05 11.94 -23.44
C ASN A 69 6.57 11.65 -23.78
N ASN A 70 6.24 11.46 -25.06
CA ASN A 70 4.87 11.11 -25.50
C ASN A 70 4.31 9.82 -24.87
N SER A 71 5.17 8.98 -24.29
CA SER A 71 4.81 7.70 -23.67
C SER A 71 4.04 7.85 -22.35
N ASP A 72 4.12 9.00 -21.68
CA ASP A 72 3.53 9.20 -20.36
C ASP A 72 2.18 9.95 -20.41
N VAL A 73 1.75 10.39 -21.59
CA VAL A 73 0.50 11.13 -21.80
C VAL A 73 -0.69 10.20 -21.56
N GLY A 74 -1.62 10.61 -20.71
CA GLY A 74 -2.83 9.84 -20.41
C GLY A 74 -2.66 8.76 -19.35
N ILE A 75 -1.47 8.61 -18.75
CA ILE A 75 -1.30 7.74 -17.58
C ILE A 75 -2.03 8.36 -16.39
N VAL A 76 -2.94 7.59 -15.80
CA VAL A 76 -3.68 7.96 -14.60
C VAL A 76 -3.16 7.14 -13.43
N ALA A 77 -2.62 7.75 -12.38
CA ALA A 77 -2.12 7.05 -11.20
C ALA A 77 -2.99 7.31 -9.98
N VAL A 78 -3.38 6.24 -9.28
CA VAL A 78 -4.07 6.33 -7.98
C VAL A 78 -3.05 6.19 -6.86
N TYR A 79 -3.08 7.13 -5.91
CA TYR A 79 -2.19 7.12 -4.76
C TYR A 79 -2.98 6.86 -3.48
N LEU A 80 -2.45 5.96 -2.65
CA LEU A 80 -2.94 5.66 -1.33
C LEU A 80 -1.83 5.90 -0.31
N ASN A 81 -2.14 6.64 0.75
CA ASN A 81 -1.30 6.77 1.92
C ASN A 81 -2.05 6.19 3.13
N ALA A 82 -1.55 5.11 3.71
CA ALA A 82 -2.11 4.52 4.92
C ALA A 82 -1.12 4.65 6.07
N THR A 83 -1.59 5.12 7.22
CA THR A 83 -0.82 5.15 8.46
C THR A 83 -1.44 4.14 9.42
N VAL A 84 -0.69 3.09 9.76
CA VAL A 84 -1.08 2.12 10.79
C VAL A 84 -0.39 2.50 12.08
N GLN A 85 -1.17 2.80 13.12
CA GLN A 85 -0.70 3.04 14.47
C GLN A 85 -0.95 1.77 15.30
N PHE A 86 0.10 1.26 15.93
CA PHE A 86 -0.03 0.12 16.85
C PHE A 86 -0.16 0.63 18.28
N THR A 87 -0.85 -0.11 19.14
CA THR A 87 -1.05 0.30 20.54
C THR A 87 0.25 0.27 21.36
N ASP A 88 1.28 -0.43 20.88
CA ASP A 88 2.61 -0.34 21.46
C ASP A 88 3.27 1.00 21.12
N PRO A 89 3.88 1.70 22.09
CA PRO A 89 4.14 3.15 22.05
C PRO A 89 5.19 3.63 21.03
N VAL A 90 5.73 2.75 20.17
CA VAL A 90 6.90 3.05 19.32
C VAL A 90 6.69 2.73 17.83
N SER A 91 5.54 2.19 17.44
CA SER A 91 5.38 1.67 16.06
C SER A 91 4.25 2.39 15.32
N SER A 92 4.62 3.32 14.43
CA SER A 92 3.74 3.74 13.34
C SER A 92 4.32 3.25 12.02
N LEU A 93 3.46 2.74 11.15
CA LEU A 93 3.83 2.25 9.83
C LEU A 93 3.16 3.14 8.78
N ILE A 94 3.97 3.78 7.94
CA ILE A 94 3.47 4.57 6.82
C ILE A 94 3.63 3.74 5.56
N ILE A 95 2.51 3.48 4.91
CA ILE A 95 2.38 2.71 3.67
C ILE A 95 2.00 3.70 2.58
N ASN A 96 2.84 3.83 1.57
CA ASN A 96 2.48 4.49 0.32
C ASN A 96 2.35 3.43 -0.77
N ALA A 97 1.23 3.46 -1.46
CA ALA A 97 0.93 2.58 -2.58
C ALA A 97 0.50 3.42 -3.78
N SER A 98 1.07 3.14 -4.95
CA SER A 98 0.65 3.74 -6.21
C SER A 98 0.36 2.68 -7.24
N TYR A 99 -0.70 2.90 -8.02
CA TYR A 99 -1.08 2.04 -9.13
C TYR A 99 -1.33 2.89 -10.37
N GLN A 100 -0.70 2.51 -11.48
CA GLN A 100 -0.92 3.15 -12.78
C GLN A 100 -2.09 2.46 -13.50
N LEU A 101 -3.06 3.26 -13.92
CA LEU A 101 -4.15 2.90 -14.82
C LEU A 101 -3.69 3.29 -16.23
N THR A 102 -3.51 2.28 -17.07
CA THR A 102 -3.28 2.41 -18.53
C THR A 102 -4.59 2.28 -19.28
#